data_AF-A0A183IXZ0-F1
#
_entry.id   AF-A0A183IXZ0-F1
#
_cell.length_a   1.000
_cell.length_b   1.000
_cell.length_c   1.000
_cell.angle_alpha   90.00
_cell.angle_beta   90.00
_cell.angle_gamma   90.00
#
_symmetry.space_group_name_H-M   'P 1'
#
loop_
_entity.id
_entity.type
_entity.pdbx_description
1 polymer ?
#
loop_
_entity_poly.entity_id
_entity_poly.type
_entity_poly.pdbx_seq_one_letter_code
_entity_poly.pdbx_strand_id
1 'polypeptide(L)'
;MMAVTTSVLFLALHLTWSAESLKVLLFMPEMNDEVLESLNMFAVNLISRNHEVTTFQMVVVPEQRQPTCSNSVLKQLGNRAPWYSDFKEEFDTDLFYEVHLNVCTRLLHSDTLDRLASVHFDVALVYAGNPCILMLAHALSLPFIYYDKNGFSDEIAYASGSPLLVDLVPSGRSRFAPSMSVTEAMNKFWYHVREYSCVSDRWLARTILCPRWTSFERRIMKLFASNHQLKTRFTNFGDVSEIKQRAAVYFVNSDPLVEFAGRVTSGRIVYVGGINQVAPQPLPEVRCSCFFRMSRCVSRNPPIPFLSSLIAFTIASFNLYHINFYQNLYL
;
A
#
# COMPACT_ATOMS: atom_id res chain seq x y z
N MET A 1 39.10 35.64 -0.13
CA MET A 1 38.26 35.22 1.02
C MET A 1 36.94 34.55 0.63
N MET A 2 36.32 34.83 -0.53
CA MET A 2 35.03 34.19 -0.91
C MET A 2 35.11 32.69 -1.28
N ALA A 3 36.27 32.17 -1.72
CA ALA A 3 36.39 30.76 -2.13
C ALA A 3 36.48 29.76 -0.94
N VAL A 4 36.88 30.25 0.24
CA VAL A 4 37.00 29.42 1.45
C VAL A 4 35.63 29.23 2.09
N THR A 5 34.77 30.25 2.04
CA THR A 5 33.40 30.18 2.60
C THR A 5 32.48 29.26 1.80
N THR A 6 32.61 29.22 0.47
CA THR A 6 31.83 28.29 -0.38
C THR A 6 32.24 26.84 -0.18
N SER A 7 33.53 26.57 -0.04
CA SER A 7 34.06 25.20 0.17
C SER A 7 33.65 24.64 1.53
N VAL A 8 33.64 25.46 2.58
CA VAL A 8 33.16 25.06 3.92
C VAL A 8 31.65 24.82 3.94
N LEU A 9 30.87 25.62 3.19
CA LEU A 9 29.42 25.42 3.07
C LEU A 9 29.09 24.11 2.34
N PHE A 10 29.80 23.78 1.26
CA PHE A 10 29.63 22.51 0.54
C PHE A 10 30.06 21.31 1.40
N LEU A 11 31.14 21.43 2.16
CA LEU A 11 31.58 20.39 3.08
C LEU A 11 30.57 20.21 4.23
N ALA A 12 30.03 21.30 4.77
CA ALA A 12 28.99 21.27 5.80
C ALA A 12 27.68 20.65 5.26
N LEU A 13 27.28 21.00 4.03
CA LEU A 13 26.12 20.40 3.35
C LEU A 13 26.31 18.90 3.07
N HIS A 14 27.53 18.48 2.71
CA HIS A 14 27.87 17.08 2.56
C HIS A 14 28.00 16.33 3.89
N LEU A 15 28.41 17.00 4.97
CA LEU A 15 28.49 16.44 6.31
C LEU A 15 27.12 16.37 7.00
N THR A 16 26.18 17.26 6.70
CA THR A 16 24.76 17.13 7.11
C THR A 16 23.99 16.07 6.33
N TRP A 17 24.61 15.51 5.29
CA TRP A 17 24.14 14.29 4.63
C TRP A 17 24.61 13.02 5.36
N SER A 18 25.02 13.15 6.63
CA SER A 18 25.05 12.03 7.56
C SER A 18 23.62 11.57 7.79
N ALA A 19 23.26 10.46 7.15
CA ALA A 19 21.98 9.77 7.25
C ALA A 19 21.45 9.74 8.69
N GLU A 20 20.47 10.60 8.99
CA GLU A 20 19.72 10.47 10.23
C GLU A 20 18.98 9.13 10.20
N SER A 21 19.24 8.30 11.22
CA SER A 21 18.56 7.03 11.41
C SER A 21 17.11 7.30 11.80
N LEU A 22 16.21 7.26 10.83
CA LEU A 22 14.76 7.30 11.07
C LEU A 22 14.28 6.05 11.83
N LYS A 23 13.31 6.25 12.73
CA LYS A 23 12.48 5.23 13.36
C LYS A 23 11.21 5.01 12.54
N VAL A 24 11.12 3.89 11.86
CA VAL A 24 10.06 3.57 10.92
C VAL A 24 9.12 2.51 11.51
N LEU A 25 7.83 2.82 11.56
CA LEU A 25 6.78 1.86 11.92
C LEU A 25 6.17 1.25 10.65
N LEU A 26 6.33 -0.05 10.44
CA LEU A 26 5.76 -0.77 9.31
C LEU A 26 4.51 -1.55 9.74
N PHE A 27 3.35 -1.15 9.24
CA PHE A 27 2.12 -1.91 9.47
C PHE A 27 1.98 -3.04 8.44
N MET A 28 2.09 -4.28 8.93
CA MET A 28 2.11 -5.49 8.11
C MET A 28 0.68 -6.07 8.00
N PRO A 29 0.16 -6.29 6.78
CA PRO A 29 -1.11 -6.98 6.57
C PRO A 29 -0.96 -8.49 6.78
N GLU A 30 -2.06 -9.16 7.13
CA GLU A 30 -2.08 -10.60 7.41
C GLU A 30 -2.40 -11.48 6.17
N MET A 31 -2.84 -10.86 5.08
CA MET A 31 -3.70 -11.55 4.11
C MET A 31 -2.99 -12.20 2.92
N ASN A 32 -1.73 -11.88 2.63
CA ASN A 32 -1.02 -12.47 1.50
C ASN A 32 0.49 -12.56 1.80
N ASP A 33 1.03 -13.78 1.74
CA ASP A 33 2.45 -14.08 1.92
C ASP A 33 3.34 -13.23 1.00
N GLU A 34 2.91 -12.94 -0.23
CA GLU A 34 3.65 -12.11 -1.19
C GLU A 34 3.80 -10.65 -0.71
N VAL A 35 2.74 -10.10 -0.11
CA VAL A 35 2.74 -8.72 0.40
C VAL A 35 3.59 -8.64 1.66
N LEU A 36 3.50 -9.67 2.51
CA LEU A 36 4.30 -9.78 3.70
C LEU A 36 5.80 -9.90 3.34
N GLU A 37 6.14 -10.73 2.36
CA GLU A 37 7.51 -10.89 1.86
C GLU A 37 8.07 -9.59 1.28
N SER A 38 7.29 -8.90 0.46
CA SER A 38 7.65 -7.59 -0.09
C SER A 38 7.94 -6.56 1.01
N LEU A 39 7.05 -6.44 1.99
CA LEU A 39 7.23 -5.51 3.10
C LEU A 39 8.38 -5.91 4.03
N ASN A 40 8.65 -7.21 4.18
CA ASN A 40 9.84 -7.70 4.88
C ASN A 40 11.12 -7.31 4.13
N MET A 41 11.15 -7.47 2.80
CA MET A 41 12.29 -7.03 1.98
C MET A 41 12.48 -5.51 2.05
N PHE A 42 11.38 -4.74 2.08
CA PHE A 42 11.43 -3.31 2.32
C PHE A 42 12.03 -2.97 3.71
N ALA A 43 11.60 -3.68 4.75
CA ALA A 43 12.15 -3.54 6.11
C ALA A 43 13.66 -3.83 6.15
N VAL A 44 14.10 -4.93 5.53
CA VAL A 44 15.52 -5.31 5.46
C VAL A 44 16.34 -4.23 4.74
N ASN A 45 15.81 -3.68 3.64
CA ASN A 45 16.47 -2.59 2.92
C ASN A 45 16.60 -1.32 3.77
N LEU A 46 15.59 -0.97 4.56
CA LEU A 46 15.67 0.17 5.50
C LEU A 46 16.71 -0.08 6.60
N ILE A 47 16.72 -1.27 7.20
CA ILE A 47 17.71 -1.66 8.21
C ILE A 47 19.13 -1.59 7.63
N SER A 48 19.33 -2.07 6.40
CA SER A 48 20.64 -2.01 5.72
C SER A 48 21.14 -0.58 5.48
N ARG A 49 20.23 0.39 5.48
CA ARG A 49 20.50 1.83 5.37
C ARG A 49 20.55 2.54 6.73
N ASN A 50 20.70 1.77 7.81
CA ASN A 50 20.82 2.27 9.18
C ASN A 50 19.56 2.98 9.69
N HIS A 51 18.37 2.49 9.33
CA HIS A 51 17.10 2.91 9.93
C HIS A 51 16.64 1.89 11.00
N GLU A 52 16.00 2.37 12.05
CA GLU A 52 15.36 1.53 13.06
C GLU A 52 13.95 1.18 12.59
N VAL A 53 13.66 -0.11 12.40
CA VAL A 53 12.39 -0.57 11.83
C VAL A 53 11.64 -1.44 12.82
N THR A 54 10.42 -1.03 13.16
CA THR A 54 9.49 -1.81 13.97
C THR A 54 8.32 -2.26 13.10
N THR A 55 8.09 -3.56 13.02
CA THR A 55 6.94 -4.14 12.32
C THR A 55 5.79 -4.34 13.30
N PHE A 56 4.59 -3.89 12.92
CA PHE A 56 3.36 -4.14 13.64
C PHE A 56 2.41 -4.97 12.80
N GLN A 57 2.07 -6.17 13.27
CA GLN A 57 1.13 -7.06 12.60
C GLN A 57 -0.10 -7.27 13.47
N MET A 58 -1.27 -7.08 12.87
CA MET A 58 -2.52 -7.53 13.46
C MET A 58 -2.71 -8.99 13.08
N VAL A 59 -2.55 -9.89 14.04
CA VAL A 59 -2.73 -11.33 13.82
C VAL A 59 -4.15 -11.73 14.28
N VAL A 60 -4.95 -12.15 13.32
CA VAL A 60 -6.18 -12.91 13.51
C VAL A 60 -5.76 -14.37 13.65
N VAL A 61 -5.81 -14.91 14.87
CA VAL A 61 -5.67 -16.37 15.05
C VAL A 61 -7.02 -17.00 14.72
N PRO A 62 -7.22 -17.65 13.56
CA PRO A 62 -8.46 -18.38 13.32
C PRO A 62 -8.51 -19.58 14.26
N GLU A 63 -9.65 -19.76 14.93
CA GLU A 63 -10.02 -21.06 15.48
C GLU A 63 -10.17 -22.01 14.28
N GLN A 64 -9.27 -23.00 14.16
CA GLN A 64 -9.11 -23.82 12.96
C GLN A 64 -10.44 -24.45 12.51
N ARG A 65 -10.98 -23.97 11.39
CA ARG A 65 -11.85 -24.75 10.50
C ARG A 65 -11.27 -24.67 9.10
N GLN A 66 -10.48 -25.67 8.73
CA GLN A 66 -10.01 -25.83 7.36
C GLN A 66 -11.23 -26.05 6.44
N PRO A 67 -11.46 -25.20 5.43
CA PRO A 67 -12.35 -25.56 4.34
C PRO A 67 -11.66 -26.62 3.48
N THR A 68 -12.31 -27.76 3.30
CA THR A 68 -11.88 -28.81 2.38
C THR A 68 -12.07 -28.32 0.93
N CYS A 69 -10.97 -28.06 0.23
CA CYS A 69 -11.01 -27.77 -1.21
C CYS A 69 -11.51 -28.99 -1.98
N SER A 70 -12.67 -28.87 -2.65
CA SER A 70 -13.16 -29.88 -3.59
C SER A 70 -12.44 -29.75 -4.95
N ASN A 71 -11.92 -30.87 -5.44
CA ASN A 71 -11.23 -31.01 -6.74
C ASN A 71 -12.09 -30.59 -7.97
N SER A 72 -13.40 -30.37 -7.80
CA SER A 72 -14.30 -29.95 -8.87
C SER A 72 -14.10 -28.48 -9.31
N VAL A 73 -13.59 -27.62 -8.43
CA VAL A 73 -13.40 -26.17 -8.70
C VAL A 73 -12.20 -25.92 -9.60
N LEU A 74 -11.10 -26.66 -9.38
CA LEU A 74 -9.86 -26.53 -10.16
C LEU A 74 -10.03 -26.91 -11.64
N LYS A 75 -10.93 -27.84 -11.97
CA LYS A 75 -11.23 -28.21 -13.36
C LYS A 75 -11.98 -27.11 -14.14
N GLN A 76 -12.68 -26.20 -13.47
CA GLN A 76 -13.38 -25.10 -14.15
C GLN A 76 -12.47 -23.91 -14.47
N LEU A 77 -11.38 -23.72 -13.71
CA LEU A 77 -10.46 -22.58 -13.87
C LEU A 77 -9.50 -22.72 -15.07
N GLY A 78 -9.23 -23.94 -15.55
CA GLY A 78 -8.28 -24.18 -16.65
C GLY A 78 -8.75 -23.78 -18.06
N ASN A 79 -10.04 -23.50 -18.26
CA ASN A 79 -10.62 -23.26 -19.59
C ASN A 79 -10.88 -21.78 -19.94
N ARG A 80 -10.50 -20.83 -19.07
CA ARG A 80 -10.61 -19.39 -19.34
C ARG A 80 -9.34 -18.69 -18.91
N ALA A 81 -8.87 -17.73 -19.70
CA ALA A 81 -7.72 -16.93 -19.31
C ALA A 81 -8.06 -16.15 -18.01
N PRO A 82 -7.17 -16.11 -17.00
CA PRO A 82 -7.47 -15.61 -15.65
C PRO A 82 -7.99 -14.15 -15.62
N TRP A 83 -7.65 -13.34 -16.62
CA TRP A 83 -8.10 -11.95 -16.74
C TRP A 83 -9.54 -11.78 -17.27
N TYR A 84 -10.17 -12.85 -17.78
CA TYR A 84 -11.58 -12.84 -18.19
C TYR A 84 -12.55 -13.27 -17.08
N SER A 85 -12.07 -13.97 -16.04
CA SER A 85 -12.89 -14.21 -14.84
C SER A 85 -13.19 -12.89 -14.14
N ASP A 86 -14.41 -12.75 -13.60
CA ASP A 86 -14.65 -11.69 -12.63
C ASP A 86 -13.66 -11.98 -11.51
N PHE A 87 -12.79 -11.02 -11.16
CA PHE A 87 -12.17 -11.02 -9.85
C PHE A 87 -13.32 -10.94 -8.84
N LYS A 88 -13.94 -12.09 -8.54
CA LYS A 88 -14.66 -12.25 -7.29
C LYS A 88 -13.55 -12.27 -6.26
N GLU A 89 -13.47 -11.23 -5.45
CA GLU A 89 -12.73 -11.34 -4.18
C GLU A 89 -13.24 -12.63 -3.54
N GLU A 90 -12.36 -13.64 -3.47
CA GLU A 90 -12.73 -15.00 -3.06
C GLU A 90 -13.04 -15.08 -1.55
N PHE A 91 -12.97 -13.93 -0.87
CA PHE A 91 -13.22 -13.74 0.54
C PHE A 91 -14.62 -13.15 0.76
N ASP A 92 -15.33 -13.71 1.72
CA ASP A 92 -16.53 -13.09 2.28
C ASP A 92 -16.14 -11.73 2.87
N THR A 93 -16.46 -10.67 2.12
CA THR A 93 -16.10 -9.30 2.44
C THR A 93 -16.68 -8.86 3.80
N ASP A 94 -17.87 -9.36 4.16
CA ASP A 94 -18.51 -9.03 5.43
C ASP A 94 -17.77 -9.71 6.60
N LEU A 95 -17.40 -10.99 6.45
CA LEU A 95 -16.57 -11.69 7.44
C LEU A 95 -15.23 -10.98 7.64
N PHE A 96 -14.57 -10.57 6.55
CA PHE A 96 -13.33 -9.81 6.59
C PHE A 96 -13.50 -8.50 7.40
N TYR A 97 -14.56 -7.74 7.15
CA TYR A 97 -14.83 -6.50 7.89
C TYR A 97 -15.10 -6.73 9.37
N GLU A 98 -15.89 -7.74 9.73
CA GLU A 98 -16.17 -8.07 11.13
C GLU A 98 -14.92 -8.48 11.89
N VAL A 99 -14.09 -9.34 11.28
CA VAL A 99 -12.83 -9.79 11.88
C VAL A 99 -11.91 -8.60 12.15
N HIS A 100 -11.71 -7.72 11.16
CA HIS A 100 -10.84 -6.57 11.33
C HIS A 100 -11.39 -5.55 12.34
N LEU A 101 -12.71 -5.35 12.41
CA LEU A 101 -13.32 -4.50 13.43
C LEU A 101 -13.10 -5.06 14.84
N ASN A 102 -13.25 -6.36 15.02
CA ASN A 102 -13.04 -7.01 16.32
C ASN A 102 -11.58 -6.92 16.77
N VAL A 103 -10.64 -7.15 15.87
CA VAL A 103 -9.21 -6.97 16.15
C VAL A 103 -8.91 -5.52 16.52
N CYS A 104 -9.43 -4.56 15.75
CA CYS A 104 -9.25 -3.14 16.02
C CYS A 104 -9.80 -2.74 17.41
N THR A 105 -10.96 -3.27 17.77
CA THR A 105 -11.59 -3.02 19.09
C THR A 105 -10.71 -3.54 20.22
N ARG A 106 -10.18 -4.76 20.10
CA ARG A 106 -9.27 -5.32 21.11
C ARG A 106 -7.98 -4.52 21.23
N LEU A 107 -7.42 -4.11 20.10
CA LEU A 107 -6.22 -3.29 20.06
C LEU A 107 -6.43 -1.95 20.78
N LEU A 108 -7.54 -1.26 20.53
CA LEU A 108 -7.86 0.01 21.18
C LEU A 108 -8.21 -0.10 22.67
N HIS A 109 -8.60 -1.27 23.15
CA HIS A 109 -8.81 -1.53 24.58
C HIS A 109 -7.54 -2.04 25.28
N SER A 110 -6.48 -2.34 24.54
CA SER A 110 -5.20 -2.76 25.08
C SER A 110 -4.25 -1.57 25.29
N ASP A 111 -3.13 -1.80 25.96
CA ASP A 111 -2.04 -0.83 26.14
C ASP A 111 -1.15 -0.71 24.87
N THR A 112 -1.50 -1.38 23.78
CA THR A 112 -0.71 -1.41 22.54
C THR A 112 -0.50 0.00 21.97
N LEU A 113 -1.53 0.84 21.96
CA LEU A 113 -1.41 2.19 21.41
C LEU A 113 -0.44 3.06 22.24
N ASP A 114 -0.50 2.95 23.56
CA ASP A 114 0.40 3.66 24.48
C ASP A 114 1.84 3.19 24.32
N ARG A 115 2.04 1.87 24.13
CA ARG A 115 3.37 1.29 23.82
C ARG A 115 3.91 1.76 22.49
N LEU A 116 3.08 1.86 21.45
CA LEU A 116 3.51 2.38 20.15
C LEU A 116 3.86 3.87 20.24
N ALA A 117 3.10 4.63 21.03
CA ALA A 117 3.35 6.06 21.24
C ALA A 117 4.69 6.33 21.96
N SER A 118 5.09 5.45 22.89
CA SER A 118 6.31 5.65 23.70
C SER A 118 7.62 5.46 22.92
N VAL A 119 7.59 4.79 21.76
CA VAL A 119 8.78 4.58 20.92
C VAL A 119 9.19 5.85 20.14
N HIS A 120 8.24 6.77 19.95
CA HIS A 120 8.38 8.00 19.16
C HIS A 120 8.90 7.73 17.74
N PHE A 121 8.06 7.14 16.90
CA PHE A 121 8.37 6.90 15.49
C PHE A 121 8.40 8.20 14.68
N ASP A 122 9.23 8.25 13.65
CA ASP A 122 9.35 9.41 12.75
C ASP A 122 8.35 9.30 11.58
N VAL A 123 8.10 8.09 11.09
CA VAL A 123 7.22 7.82 9.95
C VAL A 123 6.59 6.44 10.03
N ALA A 124 5.36 6.33 9.54
CA ALA A 124 4.67 5.05 9.39
C ALA A 124 4.47 4.66 7.92
N LEU A 125 4.59 3.37 7.60
CA LEU A 125 4.10 2.81 6.33
C LEU A 125 2.75 2.14 6.61
N VAL A 126 1.69 2.66 5.99
CA VAL A 126 0.32 2.19 6.16
C VAL A 126 -0.15 1.50 4.89
N TYR A 127 -0.51 0.24 5.03
CA TYR A 127 -1.09 -0.54 3.93
C TYR A 127 -2.54 -0.11 3.62
N ALA A 128 -2.84 0.08 2.33
CA ALA A 128 -4.15 0.46 1.84
C ALA A 128 -5.16 -0.69 1.96
N GLY A 129 -6.37 -0.38 2.42
CA GLY A 129 -7.46 -1.35 2.58
C GLY A 129 -7.75 -1.78 4.02
N ASN A 130 -6.97 -1.31 5.00
CA ASN A 130 -7.35 -1.44 6.41
C ASN A 130 -7.47 -0.06 7.10
N PRO A 131 -8.70 0.47 7.26
CA PRO A 131 -8.93 1.77 7.89
C PRO A 131 -8.53 1.79 9.37
N CYS A 132 -8.48 0.64 10.08
CA CYS A 132 -8.02 0.63 11.47
C CYS A 132 -6.56 1.07 11.56
N ILE A 133 -5.70 0.52 10.69
CA ILE A 133 -4.27 0.83 10.65
C ILE A 133 -4.05 2.32 10.36
N LEU A 134 -4.76 2.83 9.35
CA LEU A 134 -4.70 4.25 9.00
C LEU A 134 -5.09 5.15 10.18
N MET A 135 -6.17 4.77 10.88
CA MET A 135 -6.64 5.50 12.05
C MET A 135 -5.65 5.40 13.23
N LEU A 136 -4.92 4.29 13.40
CA LEU A 136 -3.84 4.18 14.38
C LEU A 136 -2.67 5.12 14.07
N ALA A 137 -2.22 5.15 12.81
CA ALA A 137 -1.18 6.09 12.38
C ALA A 137 -1.61 7.55 12.65
N HIS A 138 -2.87 7.87 12.37
CA HIS A 138 -3.44 9.19 12.68
C HIS A 138 -3.51 9.46 14.19
N ALA A 139 -3.94 8.49 14.98
CA ALA A 139 -4.03 8.58 16.45
C ALA A 139 -2.67 8.85 17.10
N LEU A 140 -1.61 8.24 16.55
CA LEU A 140 -0.23 8.46 16.97
C LEU A 140 0.33 9.80 16.48
N SER A 141 -0.39 10.52 15.60
CA SER A 141 0.05 11.74 14.91
C SER A 141 1.32 11.54 14.10
N LEU A 142 1.48 10.37 13.48
CA LEU A 142 2.62 10.07 12.62
C LEU A 142 2.37 10.55 11.20
N PRO A 143 3.35 11.17 10.53
CA PRO A 143 3.32 11.26 9.08
C PRO A 143 3.41 9.83 8.53
N PHE A 144 2.66 9.57 7.46
CA PHE A 144 2.59 8.22 6.92
C PHE A 144 2.70 8.18 5.40
N ILE A 145 3.30 7.09 4.93
CA ILE A 145 3.35 6.68 3.53
C ILE A 145 2.20 5.70 3.33
N TYR A 146 1.32 5.98 2.38
CA TYR A 146 0.17 5.13 2.08
C TYR A 146 0.52 4.17 0.94
N TYR A 147 0.54 2.87 1.22
CA TYR A 147 1.00 1.84 0.30
C TYR A 147 -0.17 1.03 -0.28
N ASP A 148 -0.41 1.16 -1.58
CA ASP A 148 -1.39 0.36 -2.32
C ASP A 148 -0.72 -0.77 -3.10
N LYS A 149 -0.96 -2.00 -2.67
CA LYS A 149 -0.44 -3.19 -3.36
C LYS A 149 -1.15 -3.50 -4.68
N ASN A 150 -2.40 -3.06 -4.82
CA ASN A 150 -3.26 -3.47 -5.94
C ASN A 150 -2.98 -2.63 -7.19
N GLY A 151 -2.05 -1.68 -7.10
CA GLY A 151 -1.69 -0.75 -8.17
C GLY A 151 -2.40 0.58 -8.02
N PHE A 152 -2.46 1.36 -9.11
CA PHE A 152 -2.98 2.73 -9.04
C PHE A 152 -4.51 2.74 -9.06
N SER A 153 -5.11 2.67 -7.87
CA SER A 153 -6.56 2.64 -7.70
C SER A 153 -7.21 4.03 -7.76
N ASP A 154 -8.52 4.07 -8.01
CA ASP A 154 -9.30 5.32 -7.99
C ASP A 154 -9.28 5.98 -6.60
N GLU A 155 -9.11 5.17 -5.54
CA GLU A 155 -8.89 5.64 -4.17
C GLU A 155 -7.58 6.43 -4.04
N ILE A 156 -6.47 5.91 -4.57
CA ILE A 156 -5.18 6.61 -4.56
C ILE A 156 -5.21 7.82 -5.46
N ALA A 157 -5.84 7.72 -6.64
CA ALA A 157 -5.99 8.86 -7.54
C ALA A 157 -6.69 10.02 -6.83
N TYR A 158 -7.83 9.77 -6.17
CA TYR A 158 -8.53 10.78 -5.39
C TYR A 158 -7.71 11.28 -4.19
N ALA A 159 -7.18 10.37 -3.37
CA ALA A 159 -6.46 10.73 -2.14
C ALA A 159 -5.21 11.57 -2.43
N SER A 160 -4.48 11.25 -3.50
CA SER A 160 -3.27 11.98 -3.91
C SER A 160 -3.54 13.32 -4.60
N GLY A 161 -4.80 13.64 -4.90
CA GLY A 161 -5.19 14.80 -5.68
C GLY A 161 -4.95 14.65 -7.19
N SER A 162 -4.78 13.42 -7.69
CA SER A 162 -4.67 13.14 -9.11
C SER A 162 -6.05 13.25 -9.80
N PRO A 163 -6.12 13.78 -11.03
CA PRO A 163 -7.39 13.86 -11.76
C PRO A 163 -7.96 12.46 -12.03
N LEU A 164 -9.23 12.28 -11.68
CA LEU A 164 -9.99 11.09 -12.02
C LEU A 164 -10.41 11.17 -13.49
N LEU A 165 -9.87 10.26 -14.31
CA LEU A 165 -10.20 10.16 -15.73
C LEU A 165 -11.37 9.20 -15.93
N VAL A 166 -12.56 9.75 -16.18
CA VAL A 166 -13.79 8.97 -16.46
C VAL A 166 -13.69 8.12 -17.72
N ASP A 167 -12.78 8.48 -18.63
CA ASP A 167 -12.49 7.72 -19.84
C ASP A 167 -11.71 6.44 -19.55
N LEU A 168 -11.07 6.34 -18.39
CA LEU A 168 -10.43 5.10 -17.96
C LEU A 168 -11.42 4.15 -17.31
N VAL A 169 -11.01 2.89 -17.25
CA VAL A 169 -11.78 1.86 -16.56
C VAL A 169 -11.58 2.02 -15.05
N PRO A 170 -12.65 2.01 -14.22
CA PRO A 170 -12.51 2.05 -12.77
C PRO A 170 -11.64 0.89 -12.26
N SER A 171 -10.81 1.14 -11.24
CA SER A 171 -9.79 0.19 -10.78
C SER A 171 -10.37 -1.14 -10.27
N GLY A 172 -11.63 -1.16 -9.84
CA GLY A 172 -12.32 -2.37 -9.38
C GLY A 172 -12.80 -3.32 -10.50
N ARG A 173 -12.59 -3.00 -11.79
CA ARG A 173 -13.10 -3.80 -12.92
C ARG A 173 -12.13 -3.82 -14.10
N SER A 174 -11.93 -4.98 -14.72
CA SER A 174 -11.05 -5.17 -15.88
C SER A 174 -11.78 -5.29 -17.23
N ARG A 175 -13.11 -5.16 -17.26
CA ARG A 175 -13.95 -5.70 -18.35
C ARG A 175 -14.43 -4.73 -19.43
N PHE A 176 -14.15 -3.44 -19.32
CA PHE A 176 -14.67 -2.49 -20.30
C PHE A 176 -13.75 -2.43 -21.52
N ALA A 177 -14.26 -2.87 -22.68
CA ALA A 177 -13.54 -2.84 -23.95
C ALA A 177 -13.43 -1.41 -24.50
N PRO A 178 -12.47 -1.13 -25.42
CA PRO A 178 -12.37 0.19 -26.07
C PRO A 178 -13.60 0.59 -26.89
N SER A 179 -14.31 -0.40 -27.47
CA SER A 179 -15.58 -0.20 -28.16
C SER A 179 -16.71 -0.69 -27.26
N MET A 180 -17.53 0.24 -26.76
CA MET A 180 -18.64 -0.05 -25.85
C MET A 180 -19.98 0.28 -26.49
N SER A 181 -20.98 -0.56 -26.23
CA SER A 181 -22.38 -0.21 -26.42
C SER A 181 -22.80 0.92 -25.48
N VAL A 182 -23.92 1.60 -25.80
CA VAL A 182 -24.48 2.65 -24.94
C VAL A 182 -24.76 2.14 -23.52
N THR A 183 -25.23 0.90 -23.38
CA THR A 183 -25.49 0.27 -22.08
C THR A 183 -24.22 0.05 -21.28
N GLU A 184 -23.13 -0.39 -21.93
CA GLU A 184 -21.83 -0.55 -21.27
C GLU A 184 -21.23 0.79 -20.86
N ALA A 185 -21.38 1.82 -21.69
CA ALA A 185 -20.97 3.18 -21.36
C ALA A 185 -21.75 3.74 -20.16
N MET A 186 -23.07 3.54 -20.12
CA MET A 186 -23.90 3.92 -18.97
C MET A 186 -23.51 3.16 -17.70
N ASN A 187 -23.25 1.85 -17.80
CA ASN A 187 -22.79 1.05 -16.67
C ASN A 187 -21.45 1.56 -16.15
N LYS A 188 -20.48 1.80 -17.05
CA LYS A 188 -19.17 2.38 -16.71
C LYS A 188 -19.33 3.72 -15.97
N PHE A 189 -20.21 4.59 -16.46
CA PHE A 189 -20.51 5.86 -15.80
C PHE A 189 -21.04 5.65 -14.37
N TRP A 190 -22.01 4.74 -14.18
CA TRP A 190 -22.54 4.44 -12.85
C TRP A 190 -21.49 3.86 -11.90
N TYR A 191 -20.54 3.07 -12.39
CA TYR A 191 -19.41 2.61 -11.59
C TYR A 191 -18.51 3.77 -11.16
N HIS A 192 -18.17 4.68 -12.07
CA HIS A 192 -17.42 5.89 -11.71
C HIS A 192 -18.14 6.72 -10.66
N VAL A 193 -19.45 6.92 -10.81
CA VAL A 193 -20.26 7.63 -9.81
C VAL A 193 -20.21 6.91 -8.45
N ARG A 194 -20.29 5.58 -8.44
CA ARG A 194 -20.21 4.77 -7.23
C ARG A 194 -18.85 4.88 -6.54
N GLU A 195 -17.75 4.65 -7.27
CA GLU A 195 -16.38 4.73 -6.73
C GLU A 195 -16.06 6.14 -6.26
N TYR A 196 -16.41 7.16 -7.04
CA TYR A 196 -16.28 8.57 -6.63
C TYR A 196 -17.06 8.84 -5.35
N SER A 197 -18.29 8.33 -5.23
CA SER A 197 -19.09 8.50 -4.01
C SER A 197 -18.47 7.81 -2.79
N CYS A 198 -17.78 6.68 -2.98
CA CYS A 198 -17.04 5.99 -1.93
C CYS A 198 -15.88 6.84 -1.40
N VAL A 199 -15.18 7.58 -2.26
CA VAL A 199 -13.98 8.36 -1.87
C VAL A 199 -14.29 9.81 -1.54
N SER A 200 -15.41 10.37 -2.01
CA SER A 200 -15.81 11.77 -1.79
C SER A 200 -16.36 12.04 -0.39
N ASP A 201 -16.12 13.22 0.17
CA ASP A 201 -16.55 13.59 1.54
C ASP A 201 -18.08 13.83 1.67
N ARG A 202 -18.87 13.51 0.64
CA ARG A 202 -20.34 13.71 0.63
C ARG A 202 -21.06 12.55 1.32
N TRP A 203 -21.31 12.71 2.62
CA TRP A 203 -21.87 11.67 3.48
C TRP A 203 -23.16 11.00 2.96
N LEU A 204 -24.09 11.75 2.35
CA LEU A 204 -25.35 11.20 1.81
C LEU A 204 -25.10 10.24 0.64
N ALA A 205 -24.33 10.70 -0.35
CA ALA A 205 -23.99 9.89 -1.52
C ALA A 205 -23.21 8.65 -1.10
N ARG A 206 -22.26 8.80 -0.17
CA ARG A 206 -21.45 7.70 0.34
C ARG A 206 -22.29 6.66 1.08
N THR A 207 -23.26 7.07 1.90
CA THR A 207 -24.12 6.15 2.66
C THR A 207 -24.98 5.28 1.74
N ILE A 208 -25.47 5.84 0.63
CA ILE A 208 -26.36 5.15 -0.31
C ILE A 208 -25.58 4.31 -1.33
N LEU A 209 -24.53 4.89 -1.91
CA LEU A 209 -23.82 4.30 -3.04
C LEU A 209 -22.63 3.44 -2.63
N CYS A 210 -22.14 3.58 -1.39
CA CYS A 210 -20.98 2.86 -0.90
C CYS A 210 -21.28 1.99 0.34
N PRO A 211 -21.85 0.77 0.16
CA PRO A 211 -22.07 -0.17 1.26
C PRO A 211 -20.79 -0.52 2.02
N ARG A 212 -19.64 -0.60 1.32
CA ARG A 212 -18.32 -0.80 1.93
C ARG A 212 -18.04 0.20 3.05
N TRP A 213 -18.33 1.48 2.83
CA TRP A 213 -18.07 2.52 3.82
C TRP A 213 -18.97 2.36 5.05
N THR A 214 -20.26 2.07 4.87
CA THR A 214 -21.21 1.94 5.99
C THR A 214 -20.94 0.70 6.83
N SER A 215 -20.56 -0.41 6.19
CA SER A 215 -20.28 -1.70 6.83
C SER A 215 -18.92 -1.78 7.52
N PHE A 216 -17.93 -1.00 7.08
CA PHE A 216 -16.56 -1.11 7.60
C PHE A 216 -15.98 0.22 8.10
N GLU A 217 -15.63 1.13 7.19
CA GLU A 217 -14.91 2.37 7.53
C GLU A 217 -15.65 3.21 8.58
N ARG A 218 -16.97 3.38 8.44
CA ARG A 218 -17.79 4.13 9.40
C ARG A 218 -17.78 3.52 10.80
N ARG A 219 -17.75 2.18 10.91
CA ARG A 219 -17.75 1.50 12.23
C ARG A 219 -16.41 1.67 12.92
N ILE A 220 -15.31 1.59 12.15
CA ILE A 220 -13.97 1.88 12.64
C ILE A 220 -13.88 3.35 13.09
N MET A 221 -14.36 4.30 12.29
CA MET A 221 -14.38 5.71 12.69
C MET A 221 -15.12 5.93 14.00
N LYS A 222 -16.32 5.33 14.15
CA LYS A 222 -17.08 5.40 15.39
C LYS A 222 -16.33 4.80 16.57
N LEU A 223 -15.62 3.70 16.37
CA LEU A 223 -14.82 3.05 17.41
C LEU A 223 -13.74 4.01 17.95
N PHE A 224 -12.92 4.61 17.07
CA PHE A 224 -11.91 5.59 17.47
C PHE A 224 -12.54 6.84 18.09
N ALA A 225 -13.60 7.37 17.48
CA ALA A 225 -14.30 8.55 18.00
C ALA A 225 -14.95 8.28 19.37
N SER A 226 -15.22 7.03 19.73
CA SER A 226 -15.82 6.65 21.02
C SER A 226 -14.79 6.46 22.14
N ASN A 227 -13.51 6.23 21.79
CA ASN A 227 -12.46 5.97 22.77
C ASN A 227 -12.15 7.22 23.62
N HIS A 228 -12.17 7.06 24.95
CA HIS A 228 -12.03 8.19 25.88
C HIS A 228 -10.64 8.84 25.85
N GLN A 229 -9.57 8.05 25.76
CA GLN A 229 -8.19 8.58 25.68
C GLN A 229 -7.97 9.37 24.39
N LEU A 230 -8.59 8.95 23.30
CA LEU A 230 -8.47 9.63 22.01
C LEU A 230 -9.31 10.91 21.92
N LYS A 231 -10.48 10.94 22.56
CA LYS A 231 -11.34 12.14 22.63
C LYS A 231 -10.66 13.32 23.30
N THR A 232 -9.76 13.09 24.27
CA THR A 232 -9.04 14.19 24.94
C THR A 232 -7.97 14.81 24.02
N ARG A 233 -7.41 14.03 23.09
CA ARG A 233 -6.37 14.48 22.15
C ARG A 233 -6.96 15.06 20.87
N PHE A 234 -8.09 14.53 20.39
CA PHE A 234 -8.70 14.93 19.13
C PHE A 234 -10.14 15.41 19.35
N THR A 235 -10.40 16.69 19.08
CA THR A 235 -11.75 17.27 19.11
C THR A 235 -12.63 16.72 17.99
N ASN A 236 -12.03 16.45 16.83
CA ASN A 236 -12.60 15.73 15.71
C ASN A 236 -11.53 14.83 15.09
N PHE A 237 -11.82 13.54 14.94
CA PHE A 237 -10.89 12.57 14.38
C PHE A 237 -10.77 12.67 12.85
N GLY A 238 -11.71 13.35 12.19
CA GLY A 238 -11.75 13.45 10.73
C GLY A 238 -12.37 12.21 10.06
N ASP A 239 -12.66 12.35 8.77
CA ASP A 239 -13.11 11.23 7.95
C ASP A 239 -11.92 10.40 7.44
N VAL A 240 -12.10 9.08 7.30
CA VAL A 240 -11.05 8.20 6.77
C VAL A 240 -10.51 8.68 5.42
N SER A 241 -11.36 9.23 4.54
CA SER A 241 -10.93 9.75 3.24
C SER A 241 -10.13 11.04 3.36
N GLU A 242 -10.47 11.91 4.30
CA GLU A 242 -9.67 13.09 4.62
C GLU A 242 -8.31 12.69 5.18
N ILE A 243 -8.27 11.66 6.06
CA ILE A 243 -7.01 11.13 6.59
C ILE A 243 -6.17 10.58 5.44
N LYS A 244 -6.73 9.79 4.51
CA LYS A 244 -6.00 9.28 3.32
C LYS A 244 -5.35 10.40 2.51
N GLN A 245 -6.00 11.56 2.37
CA GLN A 245 -5.45 12.73 1.64
C GLN A 245 -4.26 13.40 2.34
N ARG A 246 -4.06 13.13 3.64
CA ARG A 246 -2.95 13.67 4.43
C ARG A 246 -1.68 12.81 4.37
N ALA A 247 -1.67 11.74 3.58
CA ALA A 247 -0.47 10.94 3.39
C ALA A 247 0.67 11.83 2.83
N ALA A 248 1.89 11.60 3.31
CA ALA A 248 3.06 12.34 2.83
C ALA A 248 3.39 11.94 1.38
N VAL A 249 3.35 10.64 1.12
CA VAL A 249 3.65 10.01 -0.17
C VAL A 249 2.75 8.78 -0.34
N TYR A 250 2.42 8.44 -1.59
CA TYR A 250 1.66 7.26 -1.97
C TYR A 250 2.60 6.29 -2.68
N PHE A 251 2.82 5.12 -2.10
CA PHE A 251 3.52 4.03 -2.77
C PHE A 251 2.51 3.19 -3.52
N VAL A 252 2.72 3.04 -4.83
CA VAL A 252 1.81 2.33 -5.70
C VAL A 252 2.56 1.17 -6.33
N ASN A 253 2.11 -0.05 -6.07
CA ASN A 253 2.67 -1.26 -6.68
C ASN A 253 2.15 -1.45 -8.11
N SER A 254 2.51 -0.51 -8.98
CA SER A 254 2.29 -0.57 -10.42
C SER A 254 3.51 -0.04 -11.14
N ASP A 255 3.65 -0.37 -12.42
CA ASP A 255 4.69 0.17 -13.29
C ASP A 255 4.11 1.36 -14.07
N PRO A 256 4.76 2.54 -14.10
CA PRO A 256 4.28 3.67 -14.89
C PRO A 256 4.10 3.34 -16.38
N LEU A 257 4.77 2.31 -16.90
CA LEU A 257 4.60 1.82 -18.28
C LEU A 257 3.32 1.02 -18.50
N VAL A 258 2.79 0.37 -17.46
CA VAL A 258 1.50 -0.36 -17.55
C VAL A 258 0.32 0.53 -17.19
N GLU A 259 0.57 1.61 -16.45
CA GLU A 259 -0.42 2.66 -16.25
C GLU A 259 -0.68 3.43 -17.54
N PHE A 260 -1.92 3.89 -17.73
CA PHE A 260 -2.29 4.64 -18.93
C PHE A 260 -1.41 5.89 -19.08
N ALA A 261 -0.63 5.95 -20.17
CA ALA A 261 0.34 7.02 -20.44
C ALA A 261 -0.25 8.44 -20.48
N GLY A 262 -1.57 8.59 -20.64
CA GLY A 262 -2.27 9.88 -20.58
C GLY A 262 -2.69 10.33 -19.18
N ARG A 263 -2.42 9.53 -18.14
CA ARG A 263 -2.86 9.79 -16.78
C ARG A 263 -1.88 10.75 -16.09
N VAL A 264 -2.34 11.97 -15.84
CA VAL A 264 -1.59 12.92 -15.01
C VAL A 264 -1.64 12.43 -13.57
N THR A 265 -0.48 12.18 -12.97
CA THR A 265 -0.34 11.69 -11.60
C THR A 265 0.21 12.79 -10.72
N SER A 266 -0.28 12.87 -9.48
CA SER A 266 0.29 13.74 -8.45
C SER A 266 1.77 13.43 -8.22
N GLY A 267 2.59 14.45 -7.99
CA GLY A 267 4.01 14.29 -7.64
C GLY A 267 4.25 13.60 -6.28
N ARG A 268 3.17 13.33 -5.52
CA ARG A 268 3.21 12.54 -4.28
C ARG A 268 3.12 11.04 -4.53
N ILE A 269 2.92 10.59 -5.76
CA ILE A 269 2.86 9.17 -6.11
C ILE A 269 4.26 8.69 -6.48
N VAL A 270 4.69 7.61 -5.83
CA VAL A 270 5.91 6.88 -6.15
C VAL A 270 5.52 5.48 -6.58
N TYR A 271 5.80 5.17 -7.84
CA TYR A 271 5.66 3.83 -8.37
C TYR A 271 6.76 2.95 -7.80
N VAL A 272 6.34 1.94 -7.05
CA VAL A 272 7.22 0.93 -6.46
C VAL A 272 7.06 -0.43 -7.14
N GLY A 273 6.52 -0.43 -8.37
CA GLY A 273 6.31 -1.63 -9.18
C GLY A 273 7.54 -2.54 -9.13
N GLY A 274 7.31 -3.82 -8.85
CA GLY A 274 8.38 -4.81 -8.79
C GLY A 274 9.00 -5.06 -7.41
N ILE A 275 8.66 -4.30 -6.35
CA ILE A 275 9.08 -4.69 -4.97
C ILE A 275 8.52 -6.08 -4.59
N ASN A 276 7.42 -6.51 -5.21
CA ASN A 276 6.83 -7.84 -5.01
C ASN A 276 7.36 -8.92 -5.98
N GLN A 277 8.31 -8.61 -6.86
CA GLN A 277 8.83 -9.62 -7.80
C GLN A 277 9.93 -10.44 -7.14
N VAL A 278 9.55 -11.61 -6.63
CA VAL A 278 10.52 -12.68 -6.35
C VAL A 278 11.24 -13.00 -7.67
N ALA A 279 12.56 -13.24 -7.62
CA ALA A 279 13.31 -13.65 -8.80
C ALA A 279 12.54 -14.80 -9.49
N PRO A 280 12.28 -14.71 -10.80
CA PRO A 280 11.45 -15.69 -11.49
C PRO A 280 12.05 -17.07 -11.26
N GLN A 281 11.34 -17.92 -10.52
CA GLN A 281 11.73 -19.31 -10.40
C GLN A 281 11.55 -19.95 -11.78
N PRO A 282 12.49 -20.78 -12.25
CA PRO A 282 12.28 -21.53 -13.47
C PRO A 282 10.98 -22.31 -13.31
N LEU A 283 10.10 -22.21 -14.31
CA LEU A 283 8.84 -22.94 -14.32
C LEU A 283 9.14 -24.40 -13.99
N PRO A 284 8.56 -24.96 -12.91
CA PRO A 284 8.78 -26.36 -12.62
C PRO A 284 8.34 -27.16 -13.84
N GLU A 285 9.25 -28.01 -14.33
CA GLU A 285 8.93 -28.99 -15.37
C GLU A 285 7.60 -29.63 -15.00
N VAL A 286 6.59 -29.50 -15.86
CA VAL A 286 5.24 -30.01 -15.62
C VAL A 286 5.31 -31.53 -15.59
N ARG A 287 5.69 -32.09 -14.44
CA ARG A 287 5.39 -33.47 -14.07
C ARG A 287 4.12 -33.41 -13.25
N CYS A 288 3.02 -33.84 -13.86
CA CYS A 288 1.82 -34.21 -13.13
C CYS A 288 2.18 -35.31 -12.13
N SER A 289 2.54 -34.91 -10.92
CA SER A 289 2.81 -35.81 -9.81
C SER A 289 2.37 -35.07 -8.55
N CYS A 290 1.20 -35.42 -8.05
CA CYS A 290 0.76 -35.03 -6.72
C CYS A 290 1.86 -35.34 -5.71
N PHE A 291 2.46 -34.31 -5.10
CA PHE A 291 3.30 -34.49 -3.93
C PHE A 291 2.93 -33.44 -2.88
N PHE A 292 2.25 -33.92 -1.83
CA PHE A 292 2.31 -33.31 -0.51
C PHE A 292 3.77 -33.33 -0.06
N ARG A 293 4.29 -32.19 0.42
CA ARG A 293 5.52 -32.17 1.21
C ARG A 293 5.40 -31.22 2.39
N MET A 294 5.10 -31.78 3.56
CA MET A 294 5.52 -31.21 4.84
C MET A 294 7.05 -31.25 4.90
N SER A 295 7.73 -30.15 5.30
CA SER A 295 9.02 -30.21 6.02
C SER A 295 9.40 -28.86 6.65
N ARG A 296 9.95 -28.96 7.86
CA ARG A 296 10.65 -27.95 8.69
C ARG A 296 11.72 -27.16 7.93
N CYS A 297 11.86 -25.87 8.27
CA CYS A 297 13.05 -25.09 7.93
C CYS A 297 14.16 -25.32 8.98
N VAL A 298 15.26 -25.91 8.51
CA VAL A 298 16.57 -25.87 9.19
C VAL A 298 17.41 -24.81 8.47
N SER A 299 17.93 -23.86 9.23
CA SER A 299 18.82 -22.80 8.75
C SER A 299 20.13 -23.37 8.19
N ARG A 300 20.49 -22.96 6.97
CA ARG A 300 21.86 -22.95 6.48
C ARG A 300 22.10 -21.64 5.73
N ASN A 301 23.01 -20.82 6.25
CA ASN A 301 23.54 -19.63 5.58
C ASN A 301 24.12 -19.97 4.21
N PRO A 302 23.89 -19.15 3.16
CA PRO A 302 24.74 -19.11 2.00
C PRO A 302 25.85 -18.02 2.12
N PRO A 303 26.95 -18.16 1.37
CA PRO A 303 28.13 -17.31 1.50
C PRO A 303 27.96 -15.97 0.76
N ILE A 304 28.60 -14.96 1.30
CA ILE A 304 28.76 -13.61 0.72
C ILE A 304 29.72 -13.67 -0.48
N PRO A 305 29.40 -13.07 -1.64
CA PRO A 305 30.42 -12.59 -2.55
C PRO A 305 30.58 -11.07 -2.40
N PHE A 306 31.71 -10.68 -1.81
CA PHE A 306 32.36 -9.39 -2.03
C PHE A 306 32.68 -9.23 -3.53
N LEU A 307 32.70 -7.99 -4.05
CA LEU A 307 32.92 -7.57 -5.45
C LEU A 307 31.68 -7.43 -6.36
N SER A 308 30.79 -6.50 -6.02
CA SER A 308 29.99 -5.78 -7.04
C SER A 308 29.73 -4.30 -6.68
N SER A 309 30.30 -3.81 -5.58
CA SER A 309 30.05 -2.47 -5.02
C SER A 309 30.87 -1.33 -5.63
N LEU A 310 31.66 -1.55 -6.69
CA LEU A 310 32.52 -0.50 -7.27
C LEU A 310 32.10 0.02 -8.64
N ILE A 311 31.09 -0.57 -9.30
CA ILE A 311 30.65 -0.12 -10.64
C ILE A 311 29.26 0.55 -10.62
N ALA A 312 28.47 0.37 -9.56
CA ALA A 312 27.19 1.06 -9.39
C ALA A 312 27.32 2.53 -8.93
N PHE A 313 28.52 2.95 -8.48
CA PHE A 313 28.72 4.27 -7.87
C PHE A 313 28.98 5.41 -8.87
N THR A 314 29.15 5.11 -10.16
CA THR A 314 29.41 6.13 -11.20
C THR A 314 28.21 6.44 -12.10
N ILE A 315 27.14 5.62 -12.08
CA ILE A 315 25.96 5.83 -12.94
C ILE A 315 24.86 6.63 -12.22
N ALA A 316 24.78 6.58 -10.88
CA ALA A 316 23.80 7.33 -10.11
C ALA A 316 24.09 8.85 -10.04
N SER A 317 25.33 9.28 -10.27
CA SER A 317 25.72 10.69 -10.23
C SER A 317 25.45 11.44 -11.55
N PHE A 318 25.22 10.73 -12.66
CA PHE A 318 24.98 11.36 -13.97
C PHE A 318 23.50 11.68 -14.25
N ASN A 319 22.56 10.95 -13.63
CA ASN A 319 21.12 11.14 -13.90
C ASN A 319 20.44 12.26 -13.08
N LEU A 320 21.06 12.74 -12.00
CA LEU A 320 20.53 13.87 -11.22
C LEU A 320 20.88 15.24 -11.81
N TYR A 321 21.83 15.32 -12.75
CA TYR A 321 22.19 16.58 -13.43
C TYR A 321 21.34 16.89 -14.67
N HIS A 322 20.62 15.92 -15.23
CA HIS A 322 19.83 16.12 -16.45
C HIS A 322 18.39 16.59 -16.23
N ILE A 323 17.87 16.52 -15.00
CA ILE A 323 16.48 16.90 -14.68
C ILE A 323 16.33 18.42 -14.49
N ASN A 324 17.40 19.15 -14.16
CA ASN A 324 17.36 20.61 -13.99
C ASN A 324 17.57 21.42 -15.28
N PHE A 325 17.84 20.78 -16.43
CA PHE A 325 18.10 21.51 -17.68
C PHE A 325 16.85 21.69 -18.57
N TYR A 326 15.76 20.95 -18.31
CA TYR A 326 14.54 21.02 -19.13
C TYR A 326 13.46 22.00 -18.62
N GLN A 327 13.65 22.64 -17.46
CA GLN A 327 12.69 23.62 -16.91
C GLN A 327 12.90 25.08 -17.39
N ASN A 328 13.89 25.37 -18.24
CA ASN A 328 14.19 26.73 -18.71
C ASN A 328 14.01 26.95 -20.23
N LEU A 329 13.29 26.08 -20.93
CA LEU A 329 13.13 26.16 -22.40
C LEU A 329 11.69 26.28 -22.91
N TYR A 330 10.74 26.61 -22.03
CA TYR A 330 9.40 27.07 -22.43
C TYR A 330 8.96 28.26 -21.58
N LEU A 331 9.57 29.40 -21.86
CA LEU A 331 8.98 30.74 -21.78
C LEU A 331 9.13 31.39 -23.16
#